data_AF-A0A1S6KCV4-F1
#
_entry.id   AF-A0A1S6KCV4-F1
#
_cell.length_a   1.000
_cell.length_b   1.000
_cell.length_c   1.000
_cell.angle_alpha   90.00
_cell.angle_beta   90.00
_cell.angle_gamma   90.00
#
_symmetry.space_group_name_H-M   'P 1'
#
loop_
_entity.id
_entity.type
_entity.pdbx_description
1 polymer ?
#
loop_
_entity_poly.entity_id
_entity_poly.type
_entity_poly.pdbx_seq_one_letter_code
_entity_poly.pdbx_strand_id
1 'polypeptide(L)'
;AFISLVNYVDGEKRYILFAKGMEVGMTIISSPNADIKVGNAAQLGNIPEGTLVHNVEIRPGKGGQMARSAGSSVQILGKDEDGKYVTLRLGSGEVRKVLAEGYATIGEVGNEERNLVNWGKAGRSRWKGVRPTVRGSVMNPNDHPHGGGEGRAPIGRKQPVTPWGKPALGVQTRNKKKASQKLIVRRRSK
;
A
#
# COMPACT_ATOMS: atom_id res chain seq x y z
N ALA A 1 0.77 8.41 7.42
CA ALA A 1 -0.60 8.92 7.56
C ALA A 1 -0.74 9.51 8.96
N PHE A 2 -1.53 10.56 9.13
CA PHE A 2 -1.98 10.95 10.45
C PHE A 2 -3.15 10.05 10.90
N ILE A 3 -3.47 10.13 12.18
CA ILE A 3 -4.61 9.44 12.78
C ILE A 3 -5.54 10.48 13.38
N SER A 4 -6.83 10.21 13.34
CA SER A 4 -7.87 11.04 13.96
C SER A 4 -8.49 10.27 15.12
N LEU A 5 -8.72 10.96 16.23
CA LEU A 5 -9.54 10.44 17.32
C LEU A 5 -11.01 10.76 17.03
N VAL A 6 -11.85 9.73 17.05
CA VAL A 6 -13.30 9.85 16.83
C VAL A 6 -14.01 9.53 18.13
N ASN A 7 -14.98 10.38 18.49
CA ASN A 7 -15.90 10.13 19.58
C ASN A 7 -17.26 9.76 18.99
N TYR A 8 -17.73 8.55 19.26
CA TYR A 8 -19.05 8.10 18.85
C TYR A 8 -20.12 8.65 19.80
N VAL A 9 -21.37 8.63 19.35
CA VAL A 9 -22.53 9.14 20.12
C VAL A 9 -22.77 8.30 21.38
N ASP A 10 -22.39 7.02 21.35
CA ASP A 10 -22.45 6.09 22.50
C ASP A 10 -21.32 6.30 23.51
N GLY A 11 -20.38 7.21 23.25
CA GLY A 11 -19.22 7.50 24.10
C GLY A 11 -17.99 6.64 23.80
N GLU A 12 -18.05 5.70 22.86
CA GLU A 12 -16.86 4.97 22.42
C GLU A 12 -15.88 5.90 21.69
N LYS A 13 -14.59 5.64 21.90
CA LYS A 13 -13.51 6.37 21.23
C LYS A 13 -12.68 5.42 20.39
N ARG A 14 -12.47 5.77 19.12
CA ARG A 14 -11.66 4.97 18.21
C ARG A 14 -10.70 5.84 17.41
N TYR A 15 -9.56 5.28 17.06
CA TYR A 15 -8.64 5.90 16.11
C TYR A 15 -8.96 5.43 14.70
N ILE A 16 -8.98 6.39 13.78
CA ILE A 16 -9.10 6.13 12.35
C ILE A 16 -7.90 6.73 11.60
N LEU A 17 -7.73 6.32 10.35
CA LEU A 17 -6.81 7.01 9.45
C LEU A 17 -7.41 8.37 9.08
N PHE A 18 -6.58 9.41 9.15
CA PHE A 18 -6.97 10.74 8.71
C PHE A 18 -7.11 10.76 7.17
N ALA A 19 -8.29 11.12 6.69
CA ALA A 19 -8.53 11.39 5.28
C ALA A 19 -8.25 12.86 4.95
N LYS A 20 -7.71 13.13 3.76
CA LYS A 20 -7.43 14.49 3.30
C LYS A 20 -8.72 15.31 3.22
N GLY A 21 -8.72 16.48 3.86
CA GLY A 21 -9.89 17.37 3.92
C GLY A 21 -10.83 17.10 5.10
N MET A 22 -10.48 16.18 6.01
CA MET A 22 -11.19 16.08 7.29
C MET A 22 -10.82 17.25 8.21
N GLU A 23 -11.83 17.80 8.88
CA GLU A 23 -11.68 18.88 9.86
C GLU A 23 -12.21 18.43 11.24
N VAL A 24 -11.74 19.10 12.29
CA VAL A 24 -12.22 18.84 13.65
C VAL A 24 -13.69 19.28 13.76
N GLY A 25 -14.54 18.42 14.31
CA GLY A 25 -15.99 18.65 14.39
C GLY A 25 -16.79 18.07 13.23
N MET A 26 -16.13 17.56 12.19
CA MET A 26 -16.81 16.87 11.10
C MET A 26 -17.41 15.54 11.57
N THR A 27 -18.70 15.34 11.29
CA THR A 27 -19.38 14.06 11.52
C THR A 27 -19.08 13.08 10.40
N ILE A 28 -18.63 11.89 10.76
CA ILE A 28 -18.41 10.77 9.84
C ILE A 28 -19.26 9.57 10.24
N ILE A 29 -19.61 8.76 9.26
CA ILE A 29 -20.47 7.59 9.45
C ILE A 29 -19.83 6.38 8.76
N SER A 30 -19.98 5.22 9.40
CA SER A 30 -19.68 3.92 8.81
C SER A 30 -20.98 3.15 8.65
N SER A 31 -21.43 2.94 7.42
CA SER A 31 -22.68 2.25 7.11
C SER A 31 -22.58 1.61 5.72
N PRO A 32 -23.25 0.47 5.44
CA PRO A 32 -23.26 -0.12 4.11
C PRO A 32 -23.58 0.88 3.00
N ASN A 33 -24.55 1.78 3.25
CA ASN A 33 -25.06 2.79 2.31
C ASN A 33 -24.71 4.22 2.77
N ALA A 34 -23.52 4.44 3.33
CA ALA A 34 -23.13 5.79 3.76
C ALA A 34 -23.04 6.76 2.58
N ASP A 35 -23.38 8.04 2.83
CA ASP A 35 -23.20 9.13 1.86
C ASP A 35 -21.75 9.16 1.35
N ILE A 36 -21.57 9.53 0.08
CA ILE A 36 -20.26 9.71 -0.54
C ILE A 36 -19.63 11.03 -0.09
N LYS A 37 -19.20 11.06 1.17
CA LYS A 37 -18.48 12.17 1.80
C LYS A 37 -17.13 11.68 2.31
N VAL A 38 -16.14 12.56 2.30
CA VAL A 38 -14.78 12.25 2.77
C VAL A 38 -14.82 11.76 4.22
N GLY A 39 -14.12 10.65 4.50
CA GLY A 39 -14.05 10.06 5.83
C GLY A 39 -15.17 9.07 6.15
N ASN A 40 -16.28 9.05 5.40
CA ASN A 40 -17.30 8.01 5.55
C ASN A 40 -16.77 6.66 5.06
N ALA A 41 -17.24 5.59 5.70
CA ALA A 41 -16.95 4.22 5.30
C ALA A 41 -18.21 3.52 4.78
N ALA A 42 -18.10 2.92 3.59
CA ALA A 42 -19.18 2.21 2.92
C ALA A 42 -18.69 0.90 2.30
N GLN A 43 -19.63 0.02 1.96
CA GLN A 43 -19.32 -1.18 1.19
C GLN A 43 -18.96 -0.80 -0.25
N LEU A 44 -17.93 -1.45 -0.80
CA LEU A 44 -17.44 -1.19 -2.16
C LEU A 44 -18.55 -1.32 -3.22
N GLY A 45 -19.50 -2.23 -3.02
CA GLY A 45 -20.65 -2.42 -3.91
C GLY A 45 -21.57 -1.21 -4.00
N ASN A 46 -21.61 -0.33 -2.99
CA ASN A 46 -22.50 0.82 -2.93
C ASN A 46 -21.83 2.13 -3.33
N ILE A 47 -20.49 2.15 -3.40
CA ILE A 47 -19.74 3.33 -3.81
C ILE A 47 -19.82 3.47 -5.34
N PRO A 48 -20.03 4.69 -5.89
CA PRO A 48 -20.07 4.91 -7.33
C PRO A 48 -18.69 4.77 -7.96
N GLU A 49 -18.69 4.39 -9.24
CA GLU A 49 -17.49 4.25 -10.04
C GLU A 49 -16.77 5.60 -10.20
N GLY A 50 -15.44 5.57 -10.37
CA GLY A 50 -14.61 6.76 -10.44
C GLY A 50 -14.20 7.34 -9.09
N THR A 51 -14.90 6.99 -8.00
CA THR A 51 -14.60 7.48 -6.64
C THR A 51 -13.23 7.01 -6.15
N LEU A 52 -12.52 7.90 -5.46
CA LEU A 52 -11.29 7.60 -4.75
C LEU A 52 -11.59 7.13 -3.34
N VAL A 53 -11.02 5.99 -2.97
CA VAL A 53 -11.20 5.36 -1.67
C VAL A 53 -9.86 4.92 -1.09
N HIS A 54 -9.80 4.79 0.23
CA HIS A 54 -8.63 4.29 0.95
C HIS A 54 -9.05 3.29 2.03
N ASN A 55 -8.06 2.66 2.68
CA ASN A 55 -8.28 1.67 3.73
C ASN A 55 -9.18 0.50 3.30
N VAL A 56 -8.96 -0.03 2.10
CA VAL A 56 -9.84 -1.02 1.47
C VAL A 56 -9.61 -2.43 2.06
N GLU A 57 -10.69 -3.13 2.37
CA GLU A 57 -10.67 -4.54 2.78
C GLU A 57 -10.39 -5.47 1.58
N ILE A 58 -9.46 -6.41 1.73
CA ILE A 58 -9.27 -7.47 0.71
C ILE A 58 -10.29 -8.59 0.90
N ARG A 59 -10.68 -8.83 2.15
CA ARG A 59 -11.70 -9.80 2.57
C ARG A 59 -12.67 -9.09 3.51
N PRO A 60 -13.98 -9.24 3.33
CA PRO A 60 -14.98 -8.64 4.22
C PRO A 60 -14.70 -8.98 5.68
N GLY A 61 -14.75 -7.97 6.56
CA GLY A 61 -14.61 -8.12 8.01
C GLY A 61 -13.18 -8.40 8.50
N LYS A 62 -12.18 -8.44 7.61
CA LYS A 62 -10.76 -8.58 8.00
C LYS A 62 -10.10 -7.24 8.34
N GLY A 63 -10.82 -6.12 8.14
CA GLY A 63 -10.28 -4.78 8.27
C GLY A 63 -9.48 -4.34 7.04
N GLY A 64 -9.31 -3.03 6.90
CA GLY A 64 -8.63 -2.44 5.76
C GLY A 64 -7.16 -2.84 5.65
N GLN A 65 -6.76 -3.25 4.44
CA GLN A 65 -5.40 -3.74 4.15
C GLN A 65 -4.72 -2.98 3.00
N MET A 66 -5.49 -2.38 2.09
CA MET A 66 -4.95 -1.65 0.93
C MET A 66 -5.09 -0.13 1.11
N ALA A 67 -4.15 0.61 0.52
CA ALA A 67 -4.08 2.08 0.55
C ALA A 67 -4.25 2.67 1.97
N ARG A 68 -3.28 2.37 2.84
CA ARG A 68 -3.21 2.91 4.22
C ARG A 68 -2.04 3.85 4.45
N SER A 69 -1.12 3.93 3.49
CA SER A 69 0.05 4.80 3.57
C SER A 69 -0.34 6.26 3.38
N ALA A 70 0.56 7.18 3.76
CA ALA A 70 0.31 8.61 3.56
C ALA A 70 0.14 8.90 2.06
N GLY A 71 -0.88 9.69 1.70
CA GLY A 71 -1.17 10.05 0.30
C GLY A 71 -1.63 8.90 -0.59
N SER A 72 -1.99 7.74 -0.04
CA SER A 72 -2.46 6.63 -0.87
C SER A 72 -3.97 6.62 -1.02
N SER A 73 -4.42 6.34 -2.24
CA SER A 73 -5.81 6.08 -2.60
C SER A 73 -5.89 4.96 -3.64
N VAL A 74 -7.11 4.51 -3.89
CA VAL A 74 -7.48 3.50 -4.88
C VAL A 74 -8.69 4.04 -5.61
N GLN A 75 -8.72 3.87 -6.93
CA GLN A 75 -9.87 4.28 -7.72
C GLN A 75 -10.77 3.07 -8.00
N ILE A 76 -12.07 3.24 -7.83
CA ILE A 76 -13.06 2.25 -8.28
C ILE A 76 -13.23 2.41 -9.80
N LEU A 77 -12.92 1.36 -10.55
CA LEU A 77 -13.07 1.39 -12.01
C LEU A 77 -14.44 0.93 -12.46
N GLY A 78 -14.99 -0.07 -11.78
CA GLY A 78 -16.29 -0.61 -12.14
C GLY A 78 -16.69 -1.80 -11.30
N LYS A 79 -17.95 -2.21 -11.43
CA LYS A 79 -18.52 -3.39 -10.78
C LYS A 79 -18.66 -4.51 -11.81
N ASP A 80 -18.41 -5.75 -11.41
CA ASP A 80 -18.66 -6.90 -12.27
C ASP A 80 -20.19 -7.06 -12.50
N GLU A 81 -20.58 -7.65 -13.63
CA GLU A 81 -21.99 -7.87 -14.02
C GLU A 81 -22.78 -8.66 -12.96
N ASP A 82 -22.13 -9.63 -12.32
CA ASP A 82 -22.71 -10.44 -11.24
C ASP A 82 -22.81 -9.70 -9.89
N GLY A 83 -22.30 -8.46 -9.79
CA GLY A 83 -22.28 -7.65 -8.58
C GLY A 83 -21.34 -8.15 -7.45
N LYS A 84 -20.76 -9.34 -7.59
CA LYS A 84 -19.94 -9.99 -6.54
C LYS A 84 -18.59 -9.32 -6.29
N TYR A 85 -17.98 -8.79 -7.36
CA TYR A 85 -16.67 -8.16 -7.28
C TYR A 85 -16.70 -6.73 -7.79
N VAL A 86 -15.84 -5.91 -7.19
CA VAL A 86 -15.53 -4.55 -7.61
C VAL A 86 -14.10 -4.51 -8.12
N THR A 87 -13.93 -3.91 -9.28
CA THR A 87 -12.63 -3.74 -9.91
C THR A 87 -12.01 -2.42 -9.45
N LEU A 88 -10.82 -2.53 -8.86
CA LEU A 88 -10.07 -1.43 -8.29
C LEU A 88 -8.76 -1.20 -9.05
N ARG A 89 -8.40 0.07 -9.26
CA ARG A 89 -7.08 0.50 -9.71
C ARG A 89 -6.27 0.98 -8.51
N LEU A 90 -5.25 0.21 -8.15
CA LEU A 90 -4.35 0.55 -7.04
C LEU A 90 -3.40 1.67 -7.45
N GLY A 91 -2.88 2.44 -6.49
CA GLY A 91 -1.81 3.42 -6.72
C GLY A 91 -0.50 2.84 -7.29
N SER A 92 -0.35 1.51 -7.29
CA SER A 92 0.74 0.81 -7.99
C SER A 92 0.52 0.65 -9.50
N GLY A 93 -0.66 1.03 -10.02
CA GLY A 93 -1.09 0.78 -11.40
C GLY A 93 -1.64 -0.63 -11.65
N GLU A 94 -1.62 -1.53 -10.65
CA GLU A 94 -2.27 -2.84 -10.73
C GLU A 94 -3.80 -2.69 -10.69
N VAL A 95 -4.51 -3.43 -11.56
CA VAL A 95 -5.96 -3.53 -11.57
C VAL A 95 -6.38 -4.88 -11.00
N ARG A 96 -7.26 -4.86 -10.00
CA ARG A 96 -7.59 -6.02 -9.19
C ARG A 96 -9.05 -6.04 -8.79
N LYS A 97 -9.65 -7.24 -8.79
CA LYS A 97 -10.98 -7.53 -8.26
C LYS A 97 -10.96 -7.78 -6.76
N VAL A 98 -11.92 -7.20 -6.05
CA VAL A 98 -12.14 -7.31 -4.60
C VAL A 98 -13.63 -7.57 -4.35
N LEU A 99 -13.99 -8.25 -3.27
CA LEU A 99 -15.40 -8.54 -2.96
C LEU A 99 -16.18 -7.24 -2.71
N ALA A 100 -17.39 -7.14 -3.26
CA ALA A 100 -18.24 -5.96 -3.15
C ALA A 100 -18.69 -5.67 -1.70
N GLU A 101 -18.80 -6.71 -0.87
CA GLU A 101 -19.14 -6.61 0.56
C GLU A 101 -18.03 -5.98 1.41
N GLY A 102 -16.81 -5.88 0.87
CA GLY A 102 -15.68 -5.30 1.59
C GLY A 102 -15.88 -3.80 1.83
N TYR A 103 -15.46 -3.32 3.00
CA TYR A 103 -15.51 -1.90 3.32
C TYR A 103 -14.35 -1.12 2.73
N ALA A 104 -14.62 0.16 2.44
CA ALA A 104 -13.62 1.16 2.11
C ALA A 104 -14.03 2.52 2.66
N THR A 105 -13.05 3.37 2.95
CA THR A 105 -13.28 4.76 3.38
C THR A 105 -13.14 5.69 2.19
N ILE A 106 -14.09 6.61 2.02
CA ILE A 106 -14.11 7.56 0.90
C ILE A 106 -13.04 8.63 1.10
N GLY A 107 -12.36 8.97 0.00
CA GLY A 107 -11.28 9.95 -0.05
C GLY A 107 -9.89 9.32 -0.01
N GLU A 108 -8.89 10.18 0.16
CA GLU A 108 -7.47 9.79 0.15
C GLU A 108 -6.87 9.90 1.55
N VAL A 109 -5.86 9.09 1.85
CA VAL A 109 -5.16 9.20 3.14
C VAL A 109 -4.35 10.50 3.16
N GLY A 110 -4.52 11.32 4.20
CA GLY A 110 -3.78 12.58 4.31
C GLY A 110 -2.28 12.42 4.58
N ASN A 111 -1.60 13.55 4.76
CA ASN A 111 -0.13 13.67 4.91
C ASN A 111 0.63 13.27 3.63
N GLU A 112 0.19 13.78 2.48
CA GLU A 112 0.82 13.54 1.17
C GLU A 112 2.28 13.99 1.10
N GLU A 113 2.59 15.13 1.71
CA GLU A 113 3.93 15.74 1.74
C GLU A 113 4.98 14.90 2.50
N ARG A 114 4.58 13.79 3.12
CA ARG A 114 5.49 12.88 3.81
C ARG A 114 6.62 12.38 2.90
N ASN A 115 6.39 12.29 1.60
CA ASN A 115 7.40 11.89 0.61
C ASN A 115 8.45 13.00 0.34
N LEU A 116 8.12 14.27 0.56
CA LEU A 116 9.01 15.42 0.34
C LEU A 116 10.01 15.63 1.48
N VAL A 117 9.88 14.90 2.59
CA VAL A 117 10.73 15.07 3.77
C VAL A 117 12.18 14.67 3.47
N ASN A 118 13.08 15.65 3.45
CA ASN A 118 14.51 15.42 3.47
C ASN A 118 14.98 15.08 4.90
N TRP A 119 15.65 13.93 5.05
CA TRP A 119 16.12 13.46 6.36
C TRP A 119 17.39 14.20 6.84
N GLY A 120 18.17 14.78 5.93
CA GLY A 120 19.33 15.63 6.21
C GLY A 120 20.54 14.88 6.77
N LYS A 121 20.41 14.29 7.96
CA LYS A 121 21.52 13.63 8.69
C LYS A 121 21.32 12.12 8.84
N ALA A 122 22.43 11.38 8.84
CA ALA A 122 22.44 9.92 9.00
C ALA A 122 21.74 9.44 10.29
N GLY A 123 21.94 10.17 11.40
CA GLY A 123 21.34 9.83 12.70
C GLY A 123 19.80 9.83 12.69
N ARG A 124 19.16 10.59 11.79
CA ARG A 124 17.69 10.62 11.70
C ARG A 124 17.11 9.31 11.17
N SER A 125 17.87 8.56 10.37
CA SER A 125 17.51 7.19 9.97
C SER A 125 17.58 6.22 11.15
N ARG A 126 18.55 6.41 12.06
CA ARG A 126 18.70 5.61 13.28
C ARG A 126 17.54 5.81 14.25
N TRP A 127 17.02 7.03 14.39
CA TRP A 127 15.84 7.32 15.21
C TRP A 127 14.58 6.58 14.76
N LYS A 128 14.52 6.16 13.50
CA LYS A 128 13.43 5.34 12.96
C LYS A 128 13.65 3.84 13.11
N GLY A 129 14.75 3.42 13.74
CA GLY A 129 15.14 2.02 13.86
C GLY A 129 15.83 1.43 12.61
N VAL A 130 16.16 2.23 11.60
CA VAL A 130 16.88 1.74 10.42
C VAL A 130 18.38 1.75 10.69
N ARG A 131 19.02 0.57 10.60
CA ARG A 131 20.48 0.42 10.75
C ARG A 131 21.19 0.60 9.39
N PRO A 132 22.48 0.97 9.38
CA PRO A 132 23.26 1.03 8.15
C PRO A 132 23.31 -0.35 7.46
N THR A 133 23.21 -0.35 6.13
CA THR A 133 23.39 -1.55 5.29
C THR A 133 24.65 -1.41 4.45
N VAL A 134 25.47 -2.45 4.43
CA VAL A 134 26.75 -2.48 3.68
C VAL A 134 26.50 -3.02 2.27
N ARG A 135 27.19 -2.47 1.27
CA ARG A 135 27.07 -2.94 -0.12
C ARG A 135 27.74 -4.32 -0.27
N GLY A 136 27.15 -5.20 -1.08
CA GLY A 136 27.73 -6.52 -1.34
C GLY A 136 29.11 -6.49 -2.03
N SER A 137 29.39 -5.46 -2.81
CA SER A 137 30.65 -5.32 -3.55
C SER A 137 31.87 -4.98 -2.69
N VAL A 138 31.67 -4.61 -1.42
CA VAL A 138 32.78 -4.29 -0.50
C VAL A 138 33.05 -5.40 0.52
N MET A 139 32.24 -6.47 0.47
CA MET A 139 32.38 -7.61 1.37
C MET A 139 33.41 -8.61 0.81
N ASN A 140 33.76 -9.62 1.61
CA ASN A 140 34.58 -10.73 1.14
C ASN A 140 33.73 -11.72 0.30
N PRO A 141 34.36 -12.56 -0.56
CA PRO A 141 33.64 -13.50 -1.42
C PRO A 141 32.73 -14.50 -0.70
N ASN A 142 33.05 -14.84 0.55
CA ASN A 142 32.24 -15.73 1.40
C ASN A 142 30.92 -15.08 1.86
N ASP A 143 30.93 -13.76 2.09
CA ASP A 143 29.81 -13.02 2.67
C ASP A 143 28.80 -12.57 1.61
N HIS A 144 29.30 -12.18 0.42
CA HIS A 144 28.46 -11.77 -0.68
C HIS A 144 28.99 -12.29 -2.02
N PRO A 145 28.12 -12.73 -2.94
CA PRO A 145 28.58 -13.20 -4.24
C PRO A 145 29.18 -12.13 -5.18
N HIS A 146 29.23 -10.87 -4.73
CA HIS A 146 29.90 -9.76 -5.44
C HIS A 146 31.16 -9.30 -4.69
N GLY A 147 31.50 -9.98 -3.59
CA GLY A 147 32.61 -9.63 -2.73
C GLY A 147 33.96 -10.08 -3.28
N GLY A 148 35.01 -9.46 -2.78
CA GLY A 148 36.40 -9.67 -3.17
C GLY A 148 36.81 -8.99 -4.47
N GLY A 149 37.93 -9.46 -5.02
CA GLY A 149 38.67 -8.79 -6.10
C GLY A 149 39.69 -7.79 -5.57
N GLU A 150 40.71 -7.49 -6.37
CA GLU A 150 41.71 -6.48 -6.04
C GLU A 150 41.13 -5.07 -6.21
N GLY A 151 41.22 -4.24 -5.17
CA GLY A 151 40.68 -2.89 -5.19
C GLY A 151 39.16 -2.85 -5.37
N ARG A 152 38.67 -2.04 -6.31
CA ARG A 152 37.24 -1.91 -6.61
C ARG A 152 36.88 -2.79 -7.81
N ALA A 153 36.19 -3.90 -7.54
CA ALA A 153 35.76 -4.82 -8.58
C ALA A 153 34.40 -4.43 -9.21
N PRO A 154 34.20 -4.68 -10.52
CA PRO A 154 32.86 -4.75 -11.12
C PRO A 154 32.12 -6.00 -10.61
N ILE A 155 30.83 -6.13 -10.93
CA ILE A 155 29.98 -7.25 -10.48
C ILE A 155 30.56 -8.64 -10.88
N GLY A 156 31.31 -8.73 -11.98
CA GLY A 156 32.00 -9.96 -12.41
C GLY A 156 31.09 -11.15 -12.77
N ARG A 157 29.77 -10.94 -12.80
CA ARG A 157 28.75 -11.97 -13.09
C ARG A 157 27.82 -11.52 -14.20
N LYS A 158 27.21 -12.49 -14.89
CA LYS A 158 26.24 -12.25 -15.99
C LYS A 158 25.08 -11.33 -15.58
N GLN A 159 24.68 -11.34 -14.30
CA GLN A 159 23.67 -10.45 -13.75
C GLN A 159 23.91 -10.19 -12.25
N PRO A 160 23.48 -9.04 -11.70
CA PRO A 160 23.58 -8.78 -10.27
C PRO A 160 22.77 -9.79 -9.45
N VAL A 161 23.32 -10.23 -8.33
CA VAL A 161 22.68 -11.18 -7.43
C VAL A 161 22.50 -10.63 -6.01
N THR A 162 21.55 -11.23 -5.31
CA THR A 162 21.31 -11.06 -3.87
C THR A 162 22.41 -11.75 -3.04
N PRO A 163 22.51 -11.49 -1.73
CA PRO A 163 23.46 -12.18 -0.85
C PRO A 163 23.32 -13.71 -0.90
N TRP A 164 22.11 -14.21 -1.17
CA TRP A 164 21.82 -15.64 -1.32
C TRP A 164 22.00 -16.19 -2.74
N GLY A 165 22.67 -15.45 -3.62
CA GLY A 165 23.00 -15.90 -4.98
C GLY A 165 21.86 -15.87 -6.01
N LYS A 166 20.63 -15.53 -5.61
CA LYS A 166 19.50 -15.37 -6.54
C LYS A 166 19.62 -14.06 -7.33
N PRO A 167 19.21 -13.99 -8.61
CA PRO A 167 19.26 -12.75 -9.38
C PRO A 167 18.44 -11.62 -8.72
N ALA A 168 19.02 -10.41 -8.69
CA ALA A 168 18.42 -9.25 -8.03
C ALA A 168 17.53 -8.41 -8.97
N LEU A 169 17.83 -8.38 -10.27
CA LEU A 169 17.14 -7.55 -11.26
C LEU A 169 16.28 -8.40 -12.21
N GLY A 170 15.17 -7.84 -12.68
CA GLY A 170 14.36 -8.40 -13.78
C GLY A 170 13.55 -9.67 -13.45
N VAL A 171 13.87 -10.41 -12.38
CA VAL A 171 13.21 -11.69 -12.08
C VAL A 171 11.85 -11.48 -11.40
N GLN A 172 10.82 -12.12 -11.95
CA GLN A 172 9.49 -12.17 -11.33
C GLN A 172 9.46 -13.22 -10.22
N THR A 173 9.34 -12.79 -8.96
CA THR A 173 9.35 -13.66 -7.77
C THR A 173 7.97 -14.16 -7.35
N ARG A 174 6.90 -13.70 -8.00
CA ARG A 174 5.53 -14.07 -7.64
C ARG A 174 5.23 -15.52 -8.01
N ASN A 175 4.69 -16.28 -7.06
CA ASN A 175 4.22 -17.65 -7.32
C ASN A 175 3.09 -17.67 -8.38
N LYS A 176 3.31 -18.40 -9.47
CA LYS A 176 2.38 -18.58 -10.60
C LYS A 176 1.09 -19.31 -10.21
N LYS A 177 1.13 -20.20 -9.22
CA LYS A 177 0.00 -21.07 -8.80
C LYS A 177 -0.92 -20.43 -7.74
N LYS A 178 -0.64 -19.21 -7.29
CA LYS A 178 -1.41 -18.57 -6.20
C LYS A 178 -2.86 -18.30 -6.64
N ALA A 179 -3.86 -18.79 -5.91
CA ALA A 179 -5.29 -18.63 -6.26
C ALA A 179 -5.71 -17.18 -6.59
N SER A 180 -5.14 -16.19 -5.88
CA SER A 180 -5.37 -14.76 -6.14
C SER A 180 -4.91 -14.25 -7.51
N GLN A 181 -4.24 -15.07 -8.33
CA GLN A 181 -3.90 -14.74 -9.72
C GLN A 181 -5.17 -14.42 -10.53
N LYS A 182 -6.25 -15.17 -10.32
CA LYS A 182 -7.54 -14.99 -11.02
C LYS A 182 -8.20 -13.64 -10.74
N LEU A 183 -7.88 -13.02 -9.59
CA LEU A 183 -8.45 -11.74 -9.17
C LEU A 183 -7.67 -10.54 -9.73
N ILE A 184 -6.56 -10.75 -10.44
CA ILE A 184 -5.78 -9.65 -11.01
C ILE A 184 -6.06 -9.58 -12.50
N VAL A 185 -6.66 -8.47 -12.91
CA VAL A 185 -7.03 -8.21 -14.29
C VAL A 185 -5.82 -7.69 -15.06
N ARG A 186 -5.10 -6.71 -14.49
CA ARG A 186 -3.90 -6.12 -15.08
C ARG A 186 -2.82 -6.00 -14.02
N ARG A 187 -1.63 -6.50 -14.31
CA ARG A 187 -0.47 -6.32 -13.43
C ARG A 187 0.09 -4.91 -13.58
N ARG A 188 0.73 -4.40 -12.53
CA ARG A 188 1.50 -3.15 -12.61
C ARG A 188 2.48 -3.21 -13.78
N SER A 189 2.50 -2.18 -14.61
CA SER A 189 3.62 -1.93 -15.53
C SER A 189 4.82 -1.48 -14.68
N LYS A 190 5.96 -2.13 -14.90
CA LYS A 190 7.25 -1.68 -14.35
C LYS A 190 7.96 -0.86 -15.40
#